data_AF-X0T5J8-F1
#
_entry.id   AF-X0T5J8-F1
#
_cell.length_a   1.000
_cell.length_b   1.000
_cell.length_c   1.000
_cell.angle_alpha   90.00
_cell.angle_beta   90.00
_cell.angle_gamma   90.00
#
_symmetry.space_group_name_H-M   'P 1'
#
loop_
_entity.id
_entity.type
_entity.pdbx_description
1 polymer ?
#
loop_
_entity_poly.entity_id
_entity_poly.type
_entity_poly.pdbx_seq_one_letter_code
_entity_poly.pdbx_strand_id
1 'polypeptide(L)'
;IVDAADSIAYNSHDADDALELGLLKLDELLAVPLWREAAQRVQKRHAALEPEQLRRAVIHQLIETLVSDLVEATTARLQRAGVDSPAAAADWGERLAAPSAEFAQQKGELEAFLFDHVYRHATVLAERQVAGEALREMFDRYSRDPAELPEKFRQRVPTDGPDRAACDFLAGMTDRYALETYRGRRSHAS
;
A
#
# COMPACT_ATOMS: atom_id res chain seq x y z
N ILE A 1 -5.29 -3.91 15.82
CA ILE A 1 -5.79 -5.01 14.94
C ILE A 1 -5.97 -4.49 13.51
N VAL A 2 -6.81 -3.47 13.28
CA VAL A 2 -7.03 -2.86 11.94
C VAL A 2 -5.71 -2.57 11.21
N ASP A 3 -4.81 -1.79 11.81
CA ASP A 3 -3.50 -1.46 11.23
C ASP A 3 -2.64 -2.68 10.85
N ALA A 4 -2.69 -3.75 11.66
CA ALA A 4 -1.95 -4.98 11.38
C ALA A 4 -2.58 -5.78 10.23
N ALA A 5 -3.92 -5.81 10.16
CA ALA A 5 -4.67 -6.46 9.09
C ALA A 5 -4.48 -5.71 7.76
N ASP A 6 -4.59 -4.38 7.78
CA ASP A 6 -4.36 -3.52 6.62
C ASP A 6 -2.96 -3.73 6.06
N SER A 7 -1.95 -3.81 6.93
CA SER A 7 -0.58 -4.02 6.50
C SER A 7 -0.33 -5.40 5.87
N ILE A 8 -1.01 -6.45 6.34
CA ILE A 8 -0.95 -7.80 5.73
C ILE A 8 -1.60 -7.79 4.34
N ALA A 9 -2.78 -7.16 4.23
CA ALA A 9 -3.51 -7.05 2.98
C ALA A 9 -2.69 -6.26 1.95
N TYR A 10 -2.12 -5.12 2.34
CA TYR A 10 -1.36 -4.24 1.46
C TYR A 10 -0.17 -4.94 0.80
N ASN A 11 0.71 -5.56 1.60
CA ASN A 11 1.92 -6.21 1.06
C ASN A 11 1.59 -7.42 0.16
N SER A 12 0.49 -8.13 0.46
CA SER A 12 0.05 -9.27 -0.34
C SER A 12 -0.57 -8.82 -1.67
N HIS A 13 -1.36 -7.75 -1.64
CA HIS A 13 -1.95 -7.14 -2.84
C HIS A 13 -0.88 -6.55 -3.74
N ASP A 14 0.06 -5.76 -3.21
CA ASP A 14 1.13 -5.17 -4.03
C ASP A 14 1.98 -6.21 -4.75
N ALA A 15 2.24 -7.34 -4.09
CA ALA A 15 2.96 -8.44 -4.71
C ALA A 15 2.12 -9.16 -5.79
N ASP A 16 0.81 -9.36 -5.57
CA ASP A 16 -0.08 -9.91 -6.61
C ASP A 16 -0.20 -8.97 -7.81
N ASP A 17 -0.41 -7.67 -7.57
CA ASP A 17 -0.48 -6.64 -8.60
C ASP A 17 0.83 -6.56 -9.40
N ALA A 18 1.99 -6.64 -8.73
CA ALA A 18 3.27 -6.67 -9.41
C ALA A 18 3.45 -7.90 -10.32
N LEU A 19 2.90 -9.06 -9.92
CA LEU A 19 2.88 -10.25 -10.75
C LEU A 19 1.90 -10.12 -11.93
N GLU A 20 0.71 -9.55 -11.71
CA GLU A 20 -0.29 -9.31 -12.75
C GLU A 20 0.19 -8.31 -13.81
N LEU A 21 0.86 -7.25 -13.37
CA LEU A 21 1.45 -6.24 -14.25
C LEU A 21 2.76 -6.70 -14.92
N GLY A 22 3.25 -7.90 -14.58
CA GLY A 22 4.50 -8.45 -15.11
C GLY A 22 5.75 -7.66 -14.70
N LEU A 23 5.66 -6.87 -13.62
CA LEU A 23 6.81 -6.18 -13.02
C LEU A 23 7.74 -7.17 -12.31
N LEU A 24 7.20 -8.31 -11.89
CA LEU A 24 7.89 -9.41 -11.23
C LEU A 24 7.39 -10.75 -11.77
N LYS A 25 8.23 -11.78 -11.65
CA LYS A 25 7.83 -13.19 -11.81
C LYS A 25 7.72 -13.87 -10.44
N LEU A 26 6.87 -14.91 -10.37
CA LEU A 26 6.69 -15.69 -9.15
C LEU A 26 8.01 -16.28 -8.64
N ASP A 27 8.88 -16.74 -9.55
CA ASP A 27 10.19 -17.32 -9.21
C ASP A 27 11.11 -16.31 -8.50
N GLU A 28 10.99 -15.01 -8.82
CA GLU A 28 11.76 -13.95 -8.17
C GLU A 28 11.28 -13.75 -6.72
N LEU A 29 9.97 -13.85 -6.48
CA LEU A 29 9.40 -13.79 -5.13
C LEU A 29 9.80 -14.99 -4.26
N LEU A 30 10.17 -16.14 -4.84
CA LEU A 30 10.70 -17.27 -4.07
C LEU A 30 12.07 -16.99 -3.43
N ALA A 31 12.71 -15.86 -3.76
CA ALA A 31 13.87 -15.35 -3.02
C ALA A 31 13.49 -14.88 -1.61
N VAL A 32 12.25 -14.41 -1.42
CA VAL A 32 11.71 -13.96 -0.12
C VAL A 32 11.28 -15.20 0.70
N PRO A 33 11.80 -15.38 1.94
CA PRO A 33 11.50 -16.58 2.75
C PRO A 33 10.01 -16.85 2.92
N LEU A 34 9.24 -15.80 3.23
CA LEU A 34 7.80 -15.88 3.44
C LEU A 34 7.07 -16.49 2.22
N TRP A 35 7.40 -16.02 1.01
CA TRP A 35 6.83 -16.50 -0.24
C TRP A 35 7.29 -17.92 -0.57
N ARG A 36 8.58 -18.22 -0.36
CA ARG A 36 9.14 -19.55 -0.56
C ARG A 36 8.43 -20.59 0.29
N GLU A 37 8.24 -20.30 1.57
CA GLU A 37 7.58 -21.21 2.51
C GLU A 37 6.11 -21.43 2.17
N ALA A 38 5.39 -20.36 1.81
CA ALA A 38 4.01 -20.48 1.36
C ALA A 38 3.90 -21.32 0.08
N ALA A 39 4.76 -21.09 -0.91
CA ALA A 39 4.83 -21.88 -2.14
C ALA A 39 5.09 -23.37 -1.85
N GLN A 40 6.04 -23.68 -0.97
CA GLN A 40 6.30 -25.06 -0.56
C GLN A 40 5.10 -25.72 0.12
N ARG A 41 4.36 -24.99 0.97
CA ARG A 41 3.14 -25.50 1.61
C ARG A 41 2.05 -25.81 0.58
N VAL A 42 1.85 -24.93 -0.40
CA VAL A 42 0.90 -25.13 -1.49
C VAL A 42 1.28 -26.34 -2.34
N GLN A 43 2.55 -26.43 -2.76
CA GLN A 43 3.06 -27.55 -3.57
C GLN A 43 2.95 -28.91 -2.86
N LYS A 44 3.07 -28.94 -1.53
CA LYS A 44 2.86 -30.17 -0.73
C LYS A 44 1.38 -30.60 -0.68
N ARG A 45 0.45 -29.65 -0.71
CA ARG A 45 -1.00 -29.91 -0.58
C ARG A 45 -1.69 -30.14 -1.93
N HIS A 46 -1.15 -29.56 -3.00
CA HIS A 46 -1.74 -29.61 -4.33
C HIS A 46 -0.70 -30.11 -5.33
N ALA A 47 -1.03 -31.18 -6.06
CA ALA A 47 -0.20 -31.65 -7.16
C ALA A 47 -0.47 -30.81 -8.42
N ALA A 48 0.61 -30.33 -9.05
CA ALA A 48 0.62 -29.71 -10.39
C ALA A 48 -0.50 -28.69 -10.65
N LEU A 49 -0.39 -27.51 -10.03
CA LEU A 49 -1.24 -26.36 -10.34
C LEU A 49 -0.73 -25.61 -11.58
N GLU A 50 -1.65 -25.12 -12.41
CA GLU A 50 -1.32 -24.17 -13.47
C GLU A 50 -0.79 -22.84 -12.87
N PRO A 51 0.03 -22.06 -13.59
CA PRO A 51 0.74 -20.90 -13.03
C PRO A 51 -0.16 -19.88 -12.31
N GLU A 52 -1.32 -19.54 -12.88
CA GLU A 52 -2.27 -18.61 -12.25
C GLU A 52 -2.91 -19.19 -10.99
N GLN A 53 -3.22 -20.49 -11.00
CA GLN A 53 -3.78 -21.19 -9.84
C GLN A 53 -2.75 -21.30 -8.73
N LEU A 54 -1.49 -21.58 -9.09
CA LEU A 54 -0.36 -21.59 -8.15
C LEU A 54 -0.21 -20.22 -7.50
N ARG A 55 -0.18 -19.14 -8.29
CA ARG A 55 -0.08 -17.76 -7.79
C ARG A 55 -1.14 -17.47 -6.74
N ARG A 56 -2.42 -17.67 -7.09
CA ARG A 56 -3.56 -17.42 -6.19
C ARG A 56 -3.49 -18.29 -4.92
N ALA A 57 -3.13 -19.55 -5.06
CA ALA A 57 -2.98 -20.46 -3.92
C ALA A 57 -1.86 -20.02 -2.97
N VAL A 58 -0.73 -19.54 -3.51
CA VAL A 58 0.38 -19.00 -2.70
C VAL A 58 -0.05 -17.76 -1.94
N ILE A 59 -0.74 -16.83 -2.59
CA ILE A 59 -1.25 -15.61 -1.93
C ILE A 59 -2.24 -15.96 -0.81
N HIS A 60 -3.20 -16.86 -1.07
CA HIS A 60 -4.09 -17.32 -0.01
C HIS A 60 -3.34 -17.97 1.15
N GLN A 61 -2.35 -18.83 0.86
CA GLN A 61 -1.52 -19.44 1.89
C GLN A 61 -0.73 -18.41 2.70
N LEU A 62 -0.23 -17.34 2.06
CA LEU A 62 0.47 -16.25 2.73
C LEU A 62 -0.44 -15.53 3.72
N ILE A 63 -1.62 -15.11 3.25
CA ILE A 63 -2.62 -14.42 4.08
C ILE A 63 -3.01 -15.30 5.27
N GLU A 64 -3.32 -16.58 5.03
CA GLU A 64 -3.64 -17.52 6.11
C GLU A 64 -2.51 -17.60 7.14
N THR A 65 -1.26 -17.74 6.68
CA THR A 65 -0.11 -17.87 7.58
C THR A 65 0.11 -16.61 8.41
N LEU A 66 0.02 -15.43 7.79
CA LEU A 66 0.19 -14.13 8.46
C LEU A 66 -0.93 -13.85 9.46
N VAL A 67 -2.18 -14.19 9.11
CA VAL A 67 -3.32 -14.02 10.02
C VAL A 67 -3.20 -14.96 11.21
N SER A 68 -2.85 -16.24 10.99
CA SER A 68 -2.61 -17.20 12.06
C SER A 68 -1.52 -16.73 13.02
N ASP A 69 -0.35 -16.33 12.51
CA ASP A 69 0.73 -15.79 13.33
C ASP A 69 0.30 -14.56 14.14
N LEU A 70 -0.39 -13.61 13.50
CA LEU A 70 -0.88 -12.42 14.18
C LEU A 70 -1.80 -12.76 15.35
N VAL A 71 -2.74 -13.70 15.16
CA VAL A 71 -3.67 -14.13 16.22
C VAL A 71 -2.93 -14.83 17.35
N GLU A 72 -2.03 -15.76 17.03
CA GLU A 72 -1.26 -16.51 18.03
C GLU A 72 -0.33 -15.60 18.83
N ALA A 73 0.45 -14.75 18.15
CA ALA A 73 1.37 -13.82 18.78
C ALA A 73 0.64 -12.78 19.65
N THR A 74 -0.48 -12.25 19.16
CA THR A 74 -1.31 -11.31 19.93
C THR A 74 -1.89 -11.97 21.18
N THR A 75 -2.43 -13.18 21.05
CA THR A 75 -2.98 -13.94 22.18
C THR A 75 -1.92 -14.21 23.24
N ALA A 76 -0.72 -14.64 22.82
CA ALA A 76 0.39 -14.87 23.74
C ALA A 76 0.85 -13.59 24.44
N ARG A 77 0.86 -12.44 23.75
CA ARG A 77 1.19 -11.15 24.38
C ARG A 77 0.15 -10.74 25.41
N LEU A 78 -1.14 -10.83 25.07
CA LEU A 78 -2.23 -10.50 26.00
C LEU A 78 -2.15 -11.32 27.28
N GLN A 79 -1.89 -12.63 27.15
CA GLN A 79 -1.72 -13.53 28.29
C GLN A 79 -0.52 -13.15 29.17
N ARG A 80 0.65 -12.88 28.56
CA ARG A 80 1.85 -12.47 29.31
C ARG A 80 1.70 -11.11 29.98
N ALA A 81 0.98 -10.20 29.34
CA ALA A 81 0.72 -8.86 29.84
C ALA A 81 -0.32 -8.85 30.97
N GLY A 82 -1.09 -9.93 31.14
CA GLY A 82 -2.18 -10.00 32.11
C GLY A 82 -3.31 -9.00 31.80
N VAL A 83 -3.44 -8.60 30.53
CA VAL A 83 -4.46 -7.64 30.09
C VAL A 83 -5.81 -8.34 30.02
N ASP A 84 -6.71 -7.97 30.92
CA ASP A 84 -8.04 -8.56 31.08
C ASP A 84 -9.19 -7.63 30.66
N SER A 85 -8.87 -6.39 30.29
CA SER A 85 -9.85 -5.36 29.91
C SER A 85 -9.34 -4.44 28.81
N PRO A 86 -10.24 -3.82 28.02
CA PRO A 86 -9.85 -2.84 27.01
C PRO A 86 -9.10 -1.63 27.57
N ALA A 87 -9.43 -1.19 28.79
CA ALA A 87 -8.73 -0.09 29.46
C ALA A 87 -7.28 -0.47 29.77
N ALA A 88 -7.06 -1.65 30.35
CA ALA A 88 -5.71 -2.16 30.59
C ALA A 88 -4.91 -2.34 29.28
N ALA A 89 -5.58 -2.71 28.19
CA ALA A 89 -4.95 -2.81 26.87
C ALA A 89 -4.50 -1.45 26.32
N ALA A 90 -5.29 -0.39 26.55
CA ALA A 90 -4.97 0.96 26.12
C ALA A 90 -3.80 1.56 26.92
N ASP A 91 -3.73 1.27 28.21
CA ASP A 91 -2.71 1.79 29.13
C ASP A 91 -1.39 1.00 29.09
N TRP A 92 -1.33 -0.14 28.40
CA TRP A 92 -0.17 -1.03 28.34
C TRP A 92 1.10 -0.39 27.73
N GLY A 93 0.94 0.69 26.95
CA GLY A 93 2.05 1.48 26.40
C GLY A 93 2.76 0.86 25.18
N GLU A 94 2.50 -0.41 24.86
CA GLU A 94 3.01 -1.08 23.67
C GLU A 94 1.90 -1.69 22.80
N ARG A 95 2.21 -1.92 21.52
CA ARG A 95 1.28 -2.57 20.59
C ARG A 95 1.11 -4.06 20.95
N LEU A 96 -0.06 -4.41 21.48
CA LEU A 96 -0.43 -5.79 21.80
C LEU A 96 -0.73 -6.63 20.55
N ALA A 97 -1.39 -6.02 19.55
CA ALA A 97 -1.75 -6.66 18.29
C ALA A 97 -0.65 -6.46 17.25
N ALA A 98 0.24 -7.45 17.14
CA ALA A 98 1.39 -7.42 16.23
C ALA A 98 1.77 -8.85 15.79
N PRO A 99 2.36 -9.04 14.60
CA PRO A 99 2.92 -10.34 14.22
C PRO A 99 4.07 -10.73 15.17
N SER A 100 4.48 -12.00 15.18
CA SER A 100 5.68 -12.43 15.89
C SER A 100 6.93 -11.72 15.36
N ALA A 101 8.03 -11.76 16.12
CA ALA A 101 9.28 -11.11 15.71
C ALA A 101 9.83 -11.70 14.40
N GLU A 102 9.68 -13.01 14.22
CA GLU A 102 10.07 -13.72 13.00
C GLU A 102 9.27 -13.23 11.79
N PHE A 103 7.95 -13.21 11.90
CA PHE A 103 7.09 -12.74 10.81
C PHE A 103 7.24 -11.24 10.54
N ALA A 104 7.49 -10.42 11.58
CA ALA A 104 7.80 -9.01 11.40
C ALA A 104 9.09 -8.82 10.57
N GLN A 105 10.11 -9.63 10.83
CA GLN A 105 11.35 -9.60 10.04
C GLN A 105 11.10 -10.03 8.59
N GLN A 106 10.44 -11.19 8.39
CA GLN A 106 10.14 -11.69 7.04
C GLN A 106 9.27 -10.72 6.23
N LYS A 107 8.34 -10.04 6.90
CA LYS A 107 7.54 -8.96 6.29
C LYS A 107 8.41 -7.79 5.85
N GLY A 108 9.37 -7.37 6.68
CA GLY A 108 10.33 -6.32 6.31
C GLY A 108 11.20 -6.72 5.12
N GLU A 109 11.59 -7.99 5.02
CA GLU A 109 12.30 -8.52 3.84
C GLU A 109 11.45 -8.47 2.58
N LEU A 110 10.15 -8.79 2.67
CA LEU A 110 9.22 -8.63 1.55
C LEU A 110 9.07 -7.15 1.13
N GLU A 111 8.90 -6.25 2.09
CA GLU A 111 8.78 -4.80 1.83
C GLU A 111 10.03 -4.25 1.13
N ALA A 112 11.21 -4.64 1.61
CA ALA A 112 12.47 -4.26 0.98
C ALA A 112 12.59 -4.83 -0.45
N PHE A 113 12.19 -6.09 -0.65
CA PHE A 113 12.19 -6.71 -1.97
C PHE A 113 11.25 -5.99 -2.95
N LEU A 114 10.00 -5.70 -2.54
CA LEU A 114 9.03 -4.96 -3.35
C LEU A 114 9.50 -3.53 -3.63
N PHE A 115 10.19 -2.91 -2.68
CA PHE A 115 10.84 -1.61 -2.89
C PHE A 115 11.85 -1.62 -4.02
N ASP A 116 12.76 -2.59 -4.00
CA ASP A 116 13.82 -2.66 -4.98
C ASP A 116 13.35 -3.07 -6.38
N HIS A 117 12.34 -3.95 -6.47
CA HIS A 117 11.95 -4.56 -7.74
C HIS A 117 10.66 -3.98 -8.34
N VAL A 118 9.72 -3.50 -7.52
CA VAL A 118 8.43 -2.97 -7.98
C VAL A 118 8.43 -1.46 -7.95
N TYR A 119 8.64 -0.87 -6.78
CA TYR A 119 8.51 0.59 -6.61
C TYR A 119 9.61 1.39 -7.32
N ARG A 120 10.76 0.77 -7.57
CA ARG A 120 11.88 1.31 -8.35
C ARG A 120 11.92 0.81 -9.79
N HIS A 121 10.92 0.04 -10.23
CA HIS A 121 10.84 -0.42 -11.62
C HIS A 121 10.76 0.77 -12.57
N ALA A 122 11.46 0.71 -13.72
CA ALA A 122 11.57 1.82 -14.66
C ALA A 122 10.19 2.36 -15.11
N THR A 123 9.26 1.47 -15.40
CA THR A 123 7.87 1.83 -15.76
C THR A 123 7.16 2.59 -14.63
N VAL A 124 7.28 2.12 -13.38
CA VAL A 124 6.65 2.76 -12.21
C VAL A 124 7.27 4.13 -11.96
N LEU A 125 8.60 4.25 -12.08
CA LEU A 125 9.30 5.52 -11.93
C LEU A 125 8.92 6.52 -13.02
N ALA A 126 8.78 6.09 -14.27
CA ALA A 126 8.36 6.94 -15.38
C ALA A 126 6.94 7.49 -15.15
N GLU A 127 5.98 6.65 -14.77
CA GLU A 127 4.61 7.07 -14.45
C GLU A 127 4.57 8.02 -13.24
N ARG A 128 5.35 7.72 -12.18
CA ARG A 128 5.50 8.61 -11.02
C ARG A 128 6.06 9.98 -11.39
N GLN A 129 7.01 10.03 -12.32
CA GLN A 129 7.55 11.30 -12.80
C GLN A 129 6.46 12.12 -13.51
N VAL A 130 5.73 11.51 -14.44
CA VAL A 130 4.63 12.18 -15.17
C VAL A 130 3.55 12.70 -14.22
N ALA A 131 3.12 11.86 -13.27
CA ALA A 131 2.12 12.25 -12.27
C ALA A 131 2.63 13.39 -11.37
N GLY A 132 3.89 13.32 -10.94
CA GLY A 132 4.52 14.38 -10.12
C GLY A 132 4.64 15.71 -10.84
N GLU A 133 5.01 15.70 -12.13
CA GLU A 133 5.04 16.90 -12.97
C GLU A 133 3.64 17.50 -13.15
N ALA A 134 2.63 16.67 -13.43
CA ALA A 134 1.25 17.11 -13.56
C ALA A 134 0.73 17.78 -12.27
N LEU A 135 0.98 17.17 -11.11
CA LEU A 135 0.58 17.71 -9.82
C LEU A 135 1.27 19.05 -9.50
N ARG A 136 2.58 19.16 -9.79
CA ARG A 136 3.31 20.44 -9.61
C ARG A 136 2.74 21.54 -10.48
N GLU A 137 2.52 21.27 -11.77
CA GLU A 137 1.99 22.26 -12.70
C GLU A 137 0.58 22.72 -12.29
N MET A 138 -0.28 21.78 -11.88
CA MET A 138 -1.62 22.11 -11.37
C MET A 138 -1.55 22.89 -10.06
N PHE A 139 -0.67 22.51 -9.13
CA PHE A 139 -0.48 23.24 -7.87
C PHE A 139 -0.06 24.67 -8.12
N ASP A 140 1.02 24.88 -8.88
CA ASP A 140 1.53 26.22 -9.15
C ASP A 140 0.48 27.09 -9.86
N ARG A 141 -0.33 26.49 -10.74
CA ARG A 141 -1.43 27.17 -11.41
C ARG A 141 -2.50 27.64 -10.43
N TYR A 142 -3.03 26.74 -9.60
CA TYR A 142 -4.10 27.09 -8.65
C TYR A 142 -3.62 28.01 -7.54
N SER A 143 -2.36 27.91 -7.12
CA SER A 143 -1.74 28.83 -6.18
C SER A 143 -1.58 30.23 -6.78
N ARG A 144 -1.16 30.34 -8.05
CA ARG A 144 -0.97 31.63 -8.73
C ARG A 144 -2.27 32.30 -9.15
N ASP A 145 -3.25 31.53 -9.60
CA ASP A 145 -4.58 32.01 -9.96
C ASP A 145 -5.68 31.21 -9.23
N PRO A 146 -6.01 31.61 -7.99
CA PRO A 146 -7.06 30.95 -7.21
C PRO A 146 -8.46 31.08 -7.82
N ALA A 147 -8.66 31.94 -8.83
CA ALA A 147 -9.93 32.01 -9.55
C ALA A 147 -10.21 30.73 -10.34
N GLU A 148 -9.17 29.96 -10.68
CA GLU A 148 -9.29 28.67 -11.37
C GLU A 148 -9.68 27.50 -10.48
N LEU A 149 -9.61 27.68 -9.15
CA LEU A 149 -10.08 26.68 -8.19
C LEU A 149 -11.60 26.52 -8.29
N PRO A 150 -12.14 25.30 -8.06
CA PRO A 150 -13.57 25.13 -7.85
C PRO A 150 -14.05 25.97 -6.67
N GLU A 151 -15.30 26.44 -6.75
CA GLU A 151 -15.87 27.40 -5.79
C GLU A 151 -15.67 26.99 -4.32
N LYS A 152 -15.89 25.71 -4.00
CA LYS A 152 -15.71 25.17 -2.64
C LYS A 152 -14.31 25.44 -2.07
N PHE A 153 -13.27 25.36 -2.88
CA PHE A 153 -11.88 25.58 -2.45
C PHE A 153 -11.48 27.05 -2.56
N ARG A 154 -11.97 27.75 -3.58
CA ARG A 154 -11.78 29.20 -3.76
C ARG A 154 -12.30 30.01 -2.57
N GLN A 155 -13.45 29.63 -2.01
CA GLN A 155 -14.02 30.27 -0.81
C GLN A 155 -13.14 30.14 0.44
N ARG A 156 -12.21 29.18 0.46
CA ARG A 156 -11.28 28.96 1.57
C ARG A 156 -10.00 29.79 1.46
N VAL A 157 -9.70 30.33 0.28
CA VAL A 157 -8.49 31.14 0.02
C VAL A 157 -8.33 32.31 0.99
N PRO A 158 -9.38 33.08 1.36
CA PRO A 158 -9.24 34.17 2.33
C PRO A 158 -8.83 33.72 3.74
N THR A 159 -9.17 32.49 4.13
CA THR A 159 -8.92 31.95 5.47
C THR A 159 -7.63 31.13 5.52
N ASP A 160 -7.45 30.25 4.54
CA ASP A 160 -6.41 29.21 4.55
C ASP A 160 -5.21 29.58 3.65
N GLY A 161 -5.38 30.58 2.78
CA GLY A 161 -4.42 30.95 1.75
C GLY A 161 -4.55 30.11 0.47
N PRO A 162 -4.00 30.60 -0.65
CA PRO A 162 -4.11 29.96 -1.97
C PRO A 162 -3.42 28.60 -2.02
N ASP A 163 -2.24 28.46 -1.43
CA ASP A 163 -1.46 27.21 -1.43
C ASP A 163 -2.19 26.08 -0.69
N ARG A 164 -2.80 26.37 0.46
CA ARG A 164 -3.57 25.38 1.21
C ARG A 164 -4.83 24.98 0.44
N ALA A 165 -5.54 25.95 -0.14
CA ALA A 165 -6.73 25.66 -0.94
C ALA A 165 -6.41 24.80 -2.18
N ALA A 166 -5.27 25.06 -2.84
CA ALA A 166 -4.78 24.24 -3.95
C ALA A 166 -4.39 22.83 -3.50
N CYS A 167 -3.63 22.69 -2.41
CA CYS A 167 -3.29 21.40 -1.81
C CYS A 167 -4.54 20.58 -1.50
N ASP A 168 -5.53 21.17 -0.83
CA ASP A 168 -6.75 20.47 -0.44
C ASP A 168 -7.60 20.06 -1.64
N PHE A 169 -7.60 20.86 -2.71
CA PHE A 169 -8.27 20.50 -3.96
C PHE A 169 -7.59 19.30 -4.63
N LEU A 170 -6.27 19.36 -4.79
CA LEU A 170 -5.49 18.30 -5.43
C LEU A 170 -5.54 16.99 -4.64
N ALA A 171 -5.43 17.06 -3.31
CA ALA A 171 -5.53 15.89 -2.43
C ALA A 171 -6.93 15.26 -2.44
N GLY A 172 -7.96 16.01 -2.83
CA GLY A 172 -9.33 15.50 -2.99
C GLY A 172 -9.61 14.84 -4.35
N MET A 173 -8.65 14.85 -5.28
CA MET A 173 -8.84 14.25 -6.61
C MET A 173 -8.58 12.74 -6.59
N THR A 174 -9.29 12.01 -7.45
CA THR A 174 -8.84 10.67 -7.85
C THR A 174 -7.79 10.78 -8.95
N ASP A 175 -6.90 9.79 -9.06
CA ASP A 175 -5.83 9.76 -10.08
C ASP A 175 -6.38 9.99 -11.50
N ARG A 176 -7.49 9.32 -11.82
CA ARG A 176 -8.18 9.48 -13.11
C ARG A 176 -8.62 10.93 -13.34
N TYR A 177 -9.26 11.55 -12.34
CA TYR A 177 -9.74 12.92 -12.45
C TYR A 177 -8.58 13.93 -12.55
N ALA A 178 -7.50 13.71 -11.80
CA ALA A 178 -6.29 14.55 -11.87
C ALA A 178 -5.67 14.51 -13.27
N LEU A 179 -5.49 13.32 -13.84
CA LEU A 179 -4.94 13.15 -15.19
C LEU A 179 -5.86 13.71 -16.28
N GLU A 180 -7.18 13.49 -16.18
CA GLU A 180 -8.15 14.06 -17.11
C GLU A 180 -8.17 15.59 -17.06
N THR A 181 -8.15 16.17 -15.86
CA THR A 181 -8.09 17.62 -15.65
C THR A 181 -6.80 18.20 -16.23
N TYR A 182 -5.67 17.53 -16.01
CA TYR A 182 -4.38 17.93 -16.56
C TYR A 182 -4.37 17.87 -18.10
N ARG A 183 -4.79 16.74 -18.69
CA ARG A 183 -4.81 16.53 -20.15
C ARG A 183 -5.80 17.42 -20.87
N GLY A 184 -7.03 17.53 -20.38
CA GLY A 184 -8.10 18.31 -20.99
C GLY A 184 -7.85 19.82 -20.99
N ARG A 185 -6.97 20.31 -20.10
CA ARG A 185 -6.60 21.73 -20.03
C ARG A 185 -5.35 22.07 -20.84
N ARG A 186 -4.47 21.11 -21.16
CA ARG A 186 -3.36 21.31 -22.12
C ARG A 186 -3.86 21.48 -23.55
N SER A 187 -4.94 20.78 -23.93
CA SER A 187 -5.56 20.91 -25.27
C SER A 187 -6.23 22.27 -25.54
N HIS A 188 -6.43 23.10 -24.50
CA HIS A 188 -6.93 24.47 -24.62
C HIS A 188 -5.83 25.54 -24.52
N ALA A 189 -4.57 25.12 -24.28
CA ALA A 189 -3.42 26.01 -24.10
C ALA A 189 -2.37 25.90 -25.22
N SER A 190 -2.68 25.18 -26.31
CA SER A 190 -1.86 25.07 -27.54
C SER A 190 -2.55 25.70 -28.73
#